data_AF-A0A2G9THV9-F1
#
_entry.id   AF-A0A2G9THV9-F1
#
_cell.length_a   1.000
_cell.length_b   1.000
_cell.length_c   1.000
_cell.angle_alpha   90.00
_cell.angle_beta   90.00
_cell.angle_gamma   90.00
#
_symmetry.space_group_name_H-M   'P 1'
#
loop_
_entity.id
_entity.type
_entity.pdbx_description
1 polymer ?
#
loop_
_entity_poly.entity_id
_entity_poly.type
_entity_poly.pdbx_seq_one_letter_code
_entity_poly.pdbx_strand_id
1 'polypeptide(L)'
;MAAVATAQKNSRYSMSERNLGLMMEIIRKDPESYKEEFMEQFDHYLHTMKLLHLQPQQHRMELQPLLESVTFLSGLAKHYPEQAKEFSAHLISVLREQGSGLDPHVTGMKFFLGSKKDEDGESEGSDDDSQSEEEGKTIKEVMSAFRHAKKTRKRTKDFERSKKAINKKKKAKKEGRSKECNLLAIQSLYDPQEFADKLYRMLESKKIDKYELRLFRIALCARVIGVHRLHTLSFYSYLHRYLQPKQRDVTRILLYAAQACHEMVPPDTVEQLVRTIANNFVSDRNSPEAMTVGINAIREIFANCPFAATEELLRDLAEYKTYKNKNVSMAARALITLFRSVNPRLLARKDRGRPTDGDDEKE
;
A
#
# COMPACT_ATOMS: atom_id res chain seq x y z
N MET A 1 -49.34 -19.43 -61.47
CA MET A 1 -49.20 -19.19 -60.02
C MET A 1 -48.35 -20.30 -59.42
N ALA A 2 -47.04 -20.10 -59.36
CA ALA A 2 -46.11 -21.04 -58.75
C ALA A 2 -45.99 -20.73 -57.25
N ALA A 3 -46.29 -21.71 -56.41
CA ALA A 3 -46.14 -21.62 -54.96
C ALA A 3 -44.64 -21.68 -54.61
N VAL A 4 -44.13 -20.58 -54.05
CA VAL A 4 -42.78 -20.50 -53.48
C VAL A 4 -42.81 -21.19 -52.11
N ALA A 5 -42.16 -22.34 -52.02
CA ALA A 5 -41.91 -23.02 -50.76
C ALA A 5 -40.81 -22.27 -50.00
N THR A 6 -41.21 -21.48 -49.00
CA THR A 6 -40.32 -20.88 -48.02
C THR A 6 -39.76 -21.98 -47.11
N ALA A 7 -38.50 -22.33 -47.32
CA ALA A 7 -37.77 -23.24 -46.45
C ALA A 7 -37.65 -22.62 -45.04
N GLN A 8 -38.28 -23.25 -44.06
CA GLN A 8 -38.06 -22.97 -42.65
C GLN A 8 -36.58 -23.17 -42.32
N LYS A 9 -35.85 -22.08 -42.05
CA LYS A 9 -34.56 -22.13 -41.35
C LYS A 9 -34.81 -22.74 -39.98
N ASN A 10 -34.48 -24.02 -39.84
CA ASN A 10 -34.44 -24.73 -38.57
C ASN A 10 -33.43 -24.03 -37.65
N SER A 11 -33.92 -23.14 -36.78
CA SER A 11 -33.22 -22.70 -35.58
C SER A 11 -33.00 -23.91 -34.69
N ARG A 12 -31.81 -24.53 -34.78
CA ARG A 12 -31.46 -25.72 -33.99
C ARG A 12 -30.46 -25.48 -32.87
N TYR A 13 -29.98 -24.26 -32.67
CA TYR A 13 -29.22 -23.90 -31.50
C TYR A 13 -29.52 -22.43 -31.18
N SER A 14 -30.41 -22.16 -30.22
CA SER A 14 -30.18 -20.97 -29.40
C SER A 14 -28.92 -21.29 -28.60
N MET A 15 -27.76 -20.96 -29.16
CA MET A 15 -26.48 -21.10 -28.48
C MET A 15 -26.63 -20.37 -27.15
N SER A 16 -26.67 -21.13 -26.06
CA SER A 16 -26.61 -20.53 -24.75
C SER A 16 -25.34 -19.70 -24.73
N GLU A 17 -25.47 -18.40 -24.49
CA GLU A 17 -24.39 -17.42 -24.28
C GLU A 17 -23.33 -17.87 -23.25
N ARG A 18 -23.49 -19.05 -22.64
CA ARG A 18 -22.72 -19.57 -21.51
C ARG A 18 -21.74 -20.69 -21.83
N ASN A 19 -21.61 -21.16 -23.08
CA ASN A 19 -20.62 -22.21 -23.41
C ASN A 19 -19.69 -21.84 -24.57
N LEU A 20 -18.71 -20.99 -24.26
CA LEU A 20 -17.65 -20.55 -25.17
C LEU A 20 -16.84 -21.72 -25.76
N GLY A 21 -16.73 -22.84 -25.04
CA GLY A 21 -16.00 -24.03 -25.50
C GLY A 21 -16.68 -24.72 -26.69
N LEU A 22 -18.00 -24.96 -26.59
CA LEU A 22 -18.79 -25.52 -27.70
C LEU A 22 -18.80 -24.57 -28.91
N MET A 23 -18.95 -23.27 -28.66
CA MET A 23 -18.96 -22.26 -29.72
C MET A 23 -17.63 -22.20 -30.48
N MET A 24 -16.50 -22.28 -29.75
CA MET A 24 -15.18 -22.36 -30.36
C MET A 24 -15.03 -23.57 -31.29
N GLU A 25 -15.58 -24.73 -30.91
CA GLU A 25 -15.49 -25.94 -31.74
C GLU A 25 -16.34 -25.84 -33.02
N ILE A 26 -17.53 -25.25 -32.92
CA ILE A 26 -18.43 -25.06 -34.07
C ILE A 26 -17.83 -24.04 -35.05
N ILE A 27 -17.35 -22.89 -34.55
CA ILE A 27 -16.72 -21.86 -35.37
C ILE A 27 -15.46 -22.40 -36.07
N ARG A 28 -14.70 -23.27 -35.41
CA ARG A 28 -13.53 -23.92 -36.03
C ARG A 28 -13.90 -24.79 -37.24
N LYS A 29 -15.10 -25.39 -37.23
CA LYS A 29 -15.60 -26.25 -38.32
C LYS A 29 -16.16 -25.43 -39.48
N ASP A 30 -16.81 -24.31 -39.21
CA ASP A 30 -17.38 -23.42 -40.24
C ASP A 30 -17.29 -21.93 -39.82
N PRO A 31 -16.16 -21.25 -40.08
CA PRO A 31 -15.95 -19.88 -39.58
C PRO A 31 -16.85 -18.82 -40.23
N GLU A 32 -17.28 -19.02 -41.47
CA GLU A 32 -18.00 -17.97 -42.20
C GLU A 32 -19.47 -17.90 -41.74
N SER A 33 -20.08 -19.06 -41.46
CA SER A 33 -21.49 -19.14 -41.02
C SER A 33 -21.72 -18.61 -39.61
N TYR A 34 -20.70 -18.64 -38.75
CA TYR A 34 -20.80 -18.23 -37.33
C TYR A 34 -20.04 -16.93 -37.02
N LYS A 35 -19.84 -16.09 -38.04
CA LYS A 35 -19.11 -14.83 -37.91
C LYS A 35 -19.84 -13.83 -37.02
N GLU A 36 -21.17 -13.80 -37.04
CA GLU A 36 -21.96 -12.90 -36.20
C GLU A 36 -21.80 -13.23 -34.72
N GLU A 37 -21.87 -14.51 -34.35
CA GLU A 37 -21.70 -14.99 -32.97
C GLU A 37 -20.26 -14.74 -32.46
N PHE A 38 -19.26 -14.86 -33.34
CA PHE A 38 -17.89 -14.47 -33.00
C PHE A 38 -17.79 -12.97 -32.72
N MET A 39 -18.38 -12.13 -33.58
CA MET A 39 -18.34 -10.67 -33.42
C MET A 39 -19.04 -10.22 -32.14
N GLU A 40 -20.16 -10.84 -31.76
CA GLU A 40 -20.84 -10.55 -30.49
C GLU A 40 -19.93 -10.82 -29.27
N GLN A 41 -19.20 -11.93 -29.27
CA GLN A 41 -18.23 -12.21 -28.19
C GLN A 41 -17.02 -11.27 -28.23
N PHE A 42 -16.58 -10.87 -29.42
CA PHE A 42 -15.51 -9.91 -29.57
C PHE A 42 -15.92 -8.53 -29.01
N ASP A 43 -17.14 -8.08 -29.29
CA ASP A 43 -17.70 -6.85 -28.74
C ASP A 43 -17.88 -6.93 -27.22
N HIS A 44 -18.34 -8.08 -26.71
CA HIS A 44 -18.41 -8.34 -25.26
C HIS A 44 -17.04 -8.22 -24.59
N TYR A 45 -16.00 -8.80 -25.17
CA TYR A 45 -14.62 -8.64 -24.71
C TYR A 45 -14.18 -7.17 -24.73
N LEU A 46 -14.43 -6.43 -25.81
CA LEU A 46 -14.07 -5.02 -25.91
C LEU A 46 -14.78 -4.17 -24.84
N HIS A 47 -16.05 -4.45 -24.57
CA HIS A 47 -16.81 -3.76 -23.52
C HIS A 47 -16.25 -4.06 -22.13
N THR A 48 -15.93 -5.33 -21.86
CA THR A 48 -15.31 -5.77 -20.61
C THR A 48 -13.93 -5.12 -20.39
N MET A 49 -13.14 -5.00 -21.46
CA MET A 49 -11.83 -4.33 -21.42
C MET A 49 -11.95 -2.82 -21.16
N LYS A 50 -12.95 -2.15 -21.74
CA LYS A 50 -13.25 -0.73 -21.44
C LYS A 50 -13.68 -0.54 -19.99
N LEU A 51 -14.52 -1.44 -19.46
CA LEU A 51 -14.93 -1.44 -18.05
C LEU A 51 -13.73 -1.63 -17.11
N LEU A 52 -12.83 -2.56 -17.43
CA LEU A 52 -11.59 -2.78 -16.66
C LEU A 52 -10.69 -1.53 -16.66
N HIS A 53 -10.64 -0.80 -17.79
CA HIS A 53 -9.89 0.45 -17.89
C HIS A 53 -10.51 1.58 -17.04
N LEU A 54 -11.85 1.73 -17.07
CA LEU A 54 -12.58 2.79 -16.37
C LEU A 54 -12.70 2.55 -14.85
N GLN A 55 -12.92 1.30 -14.44
CA GLN A 55 -13.17 0.93 -13.04
C GLN A 55 -12.33 -0.29 -12.62
N PRO A 56 -11.00 -0.13 -12.53
CA PRO A 56 -10.09 -1.22 -12.20
C PRO A 56 -10.28 -1.79 -10.78
N GLN A 57 -11.10 -1.19 -9.91
CA GLN A 57 -11.34 -1.68 -8.55
C GLN A 57 -12.67 -2.43 -8.38
N GLN A 58 -13.73 -2.08 -9.12
CA GLN A 58 -15.07 -2.67 -8.98
C GLN A 58 -15.25 -3.98 -9.76
N HIS A 59 -14.55 -4.17 -10.88
CA HIS A 59 -14.67 -5.37 -11.74
C HIS A 59 -13.59 -6.44 -11.51
N ARG A 60 -12.78 -6.33 -10.43
CA ARG A 60 -11.72 -7.30 -10.12
C ARG A 60 -12.20 -8.59 -9.44
N MET A 61 -13.48 -8.68 -9.09
CA MET A 61 -13.99 -9.80 -8.30
C MET A 61 -14.22 -11.08 -9.12
N GLU A 62 -14.31 -11.01 -10.46
CA GLU A 62 -14.42 -12.19 -11.32
C GLU A 62 -13.59 -12.00 -12.61
N LEU A 63 -12.31 -12.38 -12.59
CA LEU A 63 -11.47 -12.43 -13.80
C LEU A 63 -11.77 -13.63 -14.70
N GLN A 64 -12.57 -14.58 -14.20
CA GLN A 64 -12.88 -15.83 -14.88
C GLN A 64 -13.58 -15.62 -16.23
N PRO A 65 -14.62 -14.77 -16.36
CA PRO A 65 -15.26 -14.52 -17.66
C PRO A 65 -14.32 -13.86 -18.68
N LEU A 66 -13.43 -12.97 -18.20
CA LEU A 66 -12.40 -12.35 -19.04
C LEU A 66 -11.39 -13.39 -19.53
N LEU A 67 -10.96 -14.30 -18.66
CA LEU A 67 -10.02 -15.37 -19.02
C LEU A 67 -10.63 -16.32 -20.04
N GLU A 68 -11.90 -16.66 -19.89
CA GLU A 68 -12.65 -17.50 -20.84
C GLU A 68 -12.79 -16.81 -22.20
N SER A 69 -13.09 -15.51 -22.21
CA SER A 69 -13.15 -14.70 -23.42
C SER A 69 -11.80 -14.60 -24.13
N VAL A 70 -10.72 -14.36 -23.38
CA VAL A 70 -9.34 -14.36 -23.89
C VAL A 70 -8.95 -15.72 -24.48
N THR A 71 -9.33 -16.81 -23.81
CA THR A 71 -9.06 -18.18 -24.28
C THR A 71 -9.82 -18.46 -25.57
N PHE A 72 -11.11 -18.10 -25.64
CA PHE A 72 -11.95 -18.22 -26.83
C PHE A 72 -11.37 -17.45 -28.03
N LEU A 73 -11.08 -16.16 -27.86
CA LEU A 73 -10.54 -15.31 -28.93
C LEU A 73 -9.16 -15.79 -29.40
N SER A 74 -8.29 -16.23 -28.47
CA SER A 74 -6.99 -16.80 -28.82
C SER A 74 -7.10 -18.09 -29.63
N GLY A 75 -8.09 -18.94 -29.32
CA GLY A 75 -8.35 -20.20 -30.01
C GLY A 75 -8.88 -20.03 -31.44
N LEU A 76 -9.50 -18.88 -31.75
CA LEU A 76 -10.06 -18.54 -33.05
C LEU A 76 -9.22 -17.54 -33.85
N ALA A 77 -8.10 -17.07 -33.30
CA ALA A 77 -7.25 -16.04 -33.90
C ALA A 77 -6.77 -16.35 -35.33
N LYS A 78 -6.64 -17.64 -35.68
CA LYS A 78 -6.27 -18.08 -37.04
C LYS A 78 -7.38 -17.87 -38.08
N HIS A 79 -8.63 -17.90 -37.65
CA HIS A 79 -9.81 -17.79 -38.53
C HIS A 79 -10.23 -16.33 -38.74
N TYR A 80 -9.94 -15.44 -37.78
CA TYR A 80 -10.28 -14.00 -37.85
C TYR A 80 -9.04 -13.11 -37.63
N PRO A 81 -8.18 -12.93 -38.65
CA PRO A 81 -6.87 -12.29 -38.49
C PRO A 81 -6.93 -10.78 -38.24
N GLU A 82 -7.99 -10.08 -38.67
CA GLU A 82 -8.14 -8.64 -38.43
C GLU A 82 -8.43 -8.37 -36.96
N GLN A 83 -9.43 -9.06 -36.40
CA GLN A 83 -9.83 -8.97 -35.00
C GLN A 83 -8.74 -9.50 -34.07
N ALA A 84 -7.98 -10.52 -34.50
CA ALA A 84 -6.83 -11.02 -33.75
C ALA A 84 -5.71 -9.97 -33.56
N LYS A 85 -5.48 -9.09 -34.56
CA LYS A 85 -4.51 -8.00 -34.44
C LYS A 85 -4.95 -6.99 -33.38
N GLU A 86 -6.21 -6.55 -33.43
CA GLU A 86 -6.78 -5.62 -32.46
C GLU A 86 -6.79 -6.22 -31.04
N PHE A 87 -7.22 -7.48 -30.91
CA PHE A 87 -7.15 -8.25 -29.67
C PHE A 87 -5.74 -8.24 -29.06
N SER A 88 -4.72 -8.55 -29.87
CA SER A 88 -3.33 -8.62 -29.40
C SER A 88 -2.80 -7.26 -28.93
N ALA A 89 -3.16 -6.17 -29.63
CA ALA A 89 -2.77 -4.82 -29.25
C ALA A 89 -3.41 -4.41 -27.91
N HIS A 90 -4.71 -4.69 -27.72
CA HIS A 90 -5.42 -4.42 -26.47
C HIS A 90 -4.86 -5.24 -25.30
N LEU A 91 -4.57 -6.52 -25.52
CA LEU A 91 -4.01 -7.39 -24.49
C LEU A 91 -2.62 -6.89 -24.04
N ILE A 92 -1.76 -6.49 -24.98
CA ILE A 92 -0.44 -5.93 -24.67
C ILE A 92 -0.57 -4.62 -23.89
N SER A 93 -1.50 -3.74 -24.29
CA SER A 93 -1.73 -2.47 -23.60
C SER A 93 -2.15 -2.70 -22.15
N VAL A 94 -3.15 -3.56 -21.92
CA VAL A 94 -3.64 -3.85 -20.56
C VAL A 94 -2.59 -4.54 -19.69
N LEU A 95 -1.82 -5.48 -20.24
CA LEU A 95 -0.73 -6.11 -19.48
C LEU A 95 0.39 -5.11 -19.13
N ARG A 96 0.66 -4.12 -19.99
CA ARG A 96 1.65 -3.07 -19.72
C ARG A 96 1.15 -2.06 -18.68
N GLU A 97 -0.08 -1.58 -18.82
CA GLU A 97 -0.65 -0.52 -17.99
C GLU A 97 -1.18 -1.03 -16.65
N GLN A 98 -1.85 -2.19 -16.67
CA GLN A 98 -2.57 -2.74 -15.52
C GLN A 98 -2.05 -4.10 -15.04
N GLY A 99 -0.98 -4.64 -15.63
CA GLY A 99 -0.43 -5.95 -15.26
C GLY A 99 -0.03 -6.08 -13.78
N SER A 100 0.35 -4.98 -13.11
CA SER A 100 0.62 -4.98 -11.67
C SER A 100 -0.65 -5.05 -10.79
N GLY A 101 -1.82 -4.72 -11.35
CA GLY A 101 -3.11 -4.82 -10.67
C GLY A 101 -3.85 -6.13 -10.94
N LEU A 102 -3.43 -6.87 -11.97
CA LEU A 102 -4.00 -8.16 -12.36
C LEU A 102 -3.35 -9.35 -11.62
N ASP A 103 -2.16 -9.16 -11.04
CA ASP A 103 -1.51 -10.17 -10.24
C ASP A 103 -2.28 -10.39 -8.92
N PRO A 104 -2.80 -11.60 -8.66
CA PRO A 104 -3.57 -11.89 -7.44
C PRO A 104 -2.78 -11.63 -6.16
N HIS A 105 -1.47 -11.87 -6.17
CA HIS A 105 -0.62 -11.61 -5.01
C HIS A 105 -0.44 -10.11 -4.76
N VAL A 106 -0.27 -9.29 -5.81
CA VAL A 106 -0.22 -7.82 -5.64
C VAL A 106 -1.54 -7.29 -5.09
N THR A 107 -2.66 -7.83 -5.56
CA THR A 107 -3.98 -7.42 -5.09
C THR A 107 -4.20 -7.78 -3.63
N GLY A 108 -3.86 -9.01 -3.23
CA GLY A 108 -3.89 -9.43 -1.83
C GLY A 108 -2.97 -8.58 -0.94
N MET A 109 -1.76 -8.28 -1.40
CA MET A 109 -0.84 -7.40 -0.65
C MET A 109 -1.38 -5.97 -0.51
N LYS A 110 -1.97 -5.41 -1.57
CA LYS A 110 -2.60 -4.08 -1.53
C LYS A 110 -3.84 -4.04 -0.63
N PHE A 111 -4.57 -5.14 -0.52
CA PHE A 111 -5.68 -5.24 0.43
C PHE A 111 -5.18 -5.08 1.88
N PHE A 112 -4.14 -5.81 2.28
CA PHE A 112 -3.59 -5.69 3.64
C PHE A 112 -2.86 -4.37 3.92
N LEU A 113 -2.23 -3.77 2.90
CA LEU A 113 -1.47 -2.53 3.06
C LEU A 113 -2.34 -1.27 2.93
N GLY A 114 -3.43 -1.34 2.17
CA GLY A 114 -4.22 -0.19 1.73
C GLY A 114 -3.78 0.33 0.36
N SER A 115 -4.61 1.17 -0.26
CA SER A 115 -4.26 1.80 -1.54
C SER A 115 -3.27 2.95 -1.31
N LYS A 116 -2.33 3.20 -2.24
CA LYS A 116 -1.45 4.39 -2.19
C LYS A 116 -2.23 5.72 -2.06
N LYS A 117 -3.46 5.74 -2.58
CA LYS A 117 -4.42 6.86 -2.42
C LYS A 117 -4.82 7.14 -0.97
N ASP A 118 -4.75 6.14 -0.09
CA ASP A 118 -4.98 6.28 1.35
C ASP A 118 -3.73 6.80 2.09
N GLU A 119 -2.53 6.60 1.54
CA GLU A 119 -1.28 7.21 2.03
C GLU A 119 -1.18 8.69 1.62
N ASP A 120 -1.58 9.04 0.38
CA ASP A 120 -1.51 10.41 -0.16
C ASP A 120 -2.79 11.24 0.11
N GLY A 121 -3.84 10.63 0.67
CA GLY A 121 -5.07 11.31 1.08
C GLY A 121 -5.96 11.80 -0.08
N GLU A 122 -5.85 11.18 -1.26
CA GLU A 122 -6.66 11.47 -2.44
C GLU A 122 -7.50 10.24 -2.84
N SER A 123 -8.65 10.08 -2.21
CA SER A 123 -9.70 9.16 -2.66
C SER A 123 -11.04 9.89 -2.70
N GLU A 124 -11.55 10.00 -3.93
CA GLU A 124 -12.90 10.44 -4.32
C GLU A 124 -13.98 9.87 -3.41
N GLY A 125 -15.03 10.67 -3.21
CA GLY A 125 -16.16 10.36 -2.34
C GLY A 125 -16.87 9.09 -2.77
N SER A 126 -16.67 8.01 -2.04
CA SER A 126 -17.70 7.01 -1.87
C SER A 126 -18.48 7.43 -0.63
N ASP A 127 -19.68 7.96 -0.88
CA ASP A 127 -20.72 8.22 0.11
C ASP A 127 -21.13 6.86 0.72
N ASP A 128 -20.51 6.48 1.82
CA ASP A 128 -21.05 5.46 2.71
C ASP A 128 -21.31 6.13 4.06
N ASP A 129 -22.51 6.68 4.18
CA ASP A 129 -23.08 7.26 5.40
C ASP A 129 -23.37 6.13 6.41
N SER A 130 -22.31 5.54 6.97
CA SER A 130 -22.46 4.74 8.20
C SER A 130 -22.51 5.69 9.40
N GLN A 131 -23.74 5.86 9.90
CA GLN A 131 -24.14 6.64 11.07
C GLN A 131 -23.16 6.49 12.24
N SER A 132 -22.46 7.57 12.56
CA SER A 132 -21.97 7.79 13.92
C SER A 132 -22.41 9.18 14.33
N GLU A 133 -23.31 9.23 15.30
CA GLU A 133 -23.72 10.45 15.99
C GLU A 133 -22.50 11.05 16.70
N GLU A 134 -21.78 11.92 16.01
CA GLU A 134 -20.96 12.93 16.66
C GLU A 134 -21.67 14.26 16.47
N GLU A 135 -22.06 14.89 17.59
CA GLU A 135 -22.65 16.23 17.68
C GLU A 135 -21.72 17.31 17.08
N GLY A 136 -21.64 17.35 15.77
CA GLY A 136 -20.84 18.29 15.00
C GLY A 136 -21.64 18.84 13.84
N LYS A 137 -21.74 20.17 13.76
CA LYS A 137 -22.44 20.85 12.66
C LYS A 137 -21.94 20.34 11.32
N THR A 138 -22.85 19.82 10.50
CA THR A 138 -22.49 19.25 9.19
C THR A 138 -22.04 20.35 8.22
N ILE A 139 -21.28 19.99 7.19
CA ILE A 139 -20.85 20.95 6.15
C ILE A 139 -22.07 21.64 5.51
N LYS A 140 -23.18 20.90 5.35
CA LYS A 140 -24.44 21.41 4.81
C LYS A 140 -25.08 22.46 5.74
N GLU A 141 -25.08 22.22 7.05
CA GLU A 141 -25.56 23.21 8.04
C GLU A 141 -24.70 24.47 8.09
N VAL A 142 -23.37 24.33 8.04
CA VAL A 142 -22.45 25.49 8.04
C VAL A 142 -22.60 26.29 6.74
N MET A 143 -22.84 25.64 5.60
CA MET A 143 -23.14 26.32 4.33
C MET A 143 -24.52 27.00 4.33
N SER A 144 -25.53 26.34 4.88
CA SER A 144 -26.88 26.89 5.01
C SER A 144 -26.89 28.14 5.91
N ALA A 145 -26.25 28.05 7.08
CA ALA A 145 -26.12 29.17 8.01
C ALA A 145 -25.37 30.38 7.41
N PHE A 146 -24.38 30.13 6.55
CA PHE A 146 -23.67 31.19 5.83
C PHE A 146 -24.50 31.80 4.68
N ARG A 147 -25.34 31.00 4.02
CA ARG A 147 -26.21 31.45 2.91
C ARG A 147 -27.28 32.45 3.37
N HIS A 148 -27.84 32.25 4.56
CA HIS A 148 -28.89 33.10 5.13
C HIS A 148 -28.35 34.29 5.94
N ALA A 149 -27.04 34.43 6.10
CA ALA A 149 -26.43 35.48 6.90
C ALA A 149 -25.84 36.62 6.05
N LYS A 150 -25.84 37.86 6.59
CA LYS A 150 -25.15 39.01 5.99
C LYS A 150 -23.64 38.74 5.87
N LYS A 151 -23.11 38.85 4.65
CA LYS A 151 -21.71 38.58 4.32
C LYS A 151 -20.79 39.69 4.83
N THR A 152 -20.21 39.50 6.00
CA THR A 152 -19.19 40.39 6.59
C THR A 152 -17.80 39.74 6.52
N ARG A 153 -16.74 40.55 6.45
CA ARG A 153 -15.33 40.09 6.37
C ARG A 153 -14.90 39.17 7.53
N LYS A 154 -15.50 39.35 8.71
CA LYS A 154 -15.25 38.48 9.88
C LYS A 154 -15.91 37.11 9.70
N ARG A 155 -17.16 37.07 9.24
CA ARG A 155 -17.92 35.83 9.05
C ARG A 155 -17.42 34.98 7.88
N THR A 156 -16.90 35.60 6.82
CA THR A 156 -16.24 34.85 5.73
C THR A 156 -15.02 34.09 6.25
N LYS A 157 -14.19 34.73 7.08
CA LYS A 157 -13.01 34.11 7.71
C LYS A 157 -13.41 32.98 8.69
N ASP A 158 -14.47 33.16 9.46
CA ASP A 158 -14.97 32.15 10.40
C ASP A 158 -15.59 30.94 9.65
N PHE A 159 -16.29 31.17 8.54
CA PHE A 159 -16.80 30.12 7.65
C PHE A 159 -15.67 29.30 7.03
N GLU A 160 -14.63 29.96 6.50
CA GLU A 160 -13.45 29.28 5.96
C GLU A 160 -12.71 28.44 7.02
N ARG A 161 -12.55 28.98 8.24
CA ARG A 161 -11.92 28.25 9.35
C ARG A 161 -12.75 27.03 9.75
N SER A 162 -14.07 27.17 9.83
CA SER A 162 -14.99 26.09 10.17
C SER A 162 -15.01 25.00 9.09
N LYS A 163 -15.04 25.40 7.81
CA LYS A 163 -14.94 24.48 6.66
C LYS A 163 -13.62 23.70 6.67
N LYS A 164 -12.49 24.38 6.91
CA LYS A 164 -11.16 23.74 7.02
C LYS A 164 -11.08 22.78 8.20
N ALA A 165 -11.65 23.13 9.35
CA ALA A 165 -11.67 22.27 10.53
C ALA A 165 -12.51 21.00 10.32
N ILE A 166 -13.70 21.12 9.71
CA ILE A 166 -14.56 19.98 9.41
C ILE A 166 -13.90 19.07 8.36
N ASN A 167 -13.30 19.64 7.32
CA ASN A 167 -12.55 18.84 6.33
C ASN A 167 -11.35 18.13 6.93
N LYS A 168 -10.60 18.77 7.85
CA LYS A 168 -9.48 18.14 8.56
C LYS A 168 -9.95 16.99 9.46
N LYS A 169 -11.08 17.15 10.17
CA LYS A 169 -11.68 16.08 10.98
C LYS A 169 -12.19 14.91 10.12
N LYS A 170 -12.87 15.19 9.01
CA LYS A 170 -13.30 14.14 8.06
C LYS A 170 -12.12 13.38 7.46
N LYS A 171 -11.04 14.08 7.08
CA LYS A 171 -9.80 13.47 6.59
C LYS A 171 -9.17 12.56 7.64
N ALA A 172 -9.04 13.04 8.88
CA ALA A 172 -8.48 12.24 9.98
C ALA A 172 -9.35 11.01 10.33
N LYS A 173 -10.68 11.13 10.33
CA LYS A 173 -11.61 10.01 10.61
C LYS A 173 -11.59 8.95 9.50
N LYS A 174 -11.50 9.36 8.23
CA LYS A 174 -11.37 8.46 7.07
C LYS A 174 -10.01 7.74 7.06
N GLU A 175 -8.92 8.47 7.33
CA GLU A 175 -7.57 7.90 7.46
C GLU A 175 -7.45 6.94 8.65
N GLY A 176 -8.14 7.22 9.76
CA GLY A 176 -8.23 6.32 10.90
C GLY A 176 -8.95 5.02 10.54
N ARG A 177 -10.16 5.12 9.96
CA ARG A 177 -11.00 3.95 9.65
C ARG A 177 -10.39 3.00 8.62
N SER A 178 -9.71 3.51 7.59
CA SER A 178 -9.05 2.64 6.59
C SER A 178 -7.82 1.95 7.16
N LYS A 179 -7.02 2.65 7.97
CA LYS A 179 -5.89 2.06 8.69
C LYS A 179 -6.34 1.00 9.70
N GLU A 180 -7.48 1.23 10.34
CA GLU A 180 -8.11 0.33 11.31
C GLU A 180 -8.68 -0.92 10.63
N CYS A 181 -9.38 -0.80 9.50
CA CYS A 181 -9.84 -1.97 8.73
C CYS A 181 -8.68 -2.86 8.24
N ASN A 182 -7.62 -2.24 7.71
CA ASN A 182 -6.42 -2.98 7.29
C ASN A 182 -5.69 -3.61 8.49
N LEU A 183 -5.73 -2.97 9.66
CA LEU A 183 -5.19 -3.52 10.89
C LEU A 183 -6.04 -4.71 11.39
N LEU A 184 -7.36 -4.59 11.37
CA LEU A 184 -8.30 -5.66 11.74
C LEU A 184 -8.13 -6.89 10.83
N ALA A 185 -7.94 -6.69 9.53
CA ALA A 185 -7.68 -7.78 8.59
C ALA A 185 -6.38 -8.53 8.93
N ILE A 186 -5.33 -7.80 9.32
CA ILE A 186 -4.06 -8.40 9.74
C ILE A 186 -4.21 -9.09 11.10
N GLN A 187 -4.92 -8.49 12.06
CA GLN A 187 -5.17 -9.07 13.37
C GLN A 187 -6.00 -10.36 13.29
N SER A 188 -6.87 -10.49 12.28
CA SER A 188 -7.74 -11.65 12.07
C SER A 188 -7.08 -12.81 11.31
N LEU A 189 -5.74 -12.82 11.18
CA LEU A 189 -5.03 -13.93 10.54
C LEU A 189 -5.07 -15.21 11.40
N TYR A 190 -5.43 -16.33 10.77
CA TYR A 190 -5.58 -17.64 11.44
C TYR A 190 -4.25 -18.20 11.97
N ASP A 191 -3.15 -18.02 11.22
CA ASP A 191 -1.77 -18.29 11.67
C ASP A 191 -0.83 -17.20 11.11
N PRO A 192 -0.48 -16.19 11.92
CA PRO A 192 0.36 -15.08 11.47
C PRO A 192 1.83 -15.48 11.29
N GLN A 193 2.32 -16.48 12.04
CA GLN A 193 3.72 -16.91 11.99
C GLN A 193 4.00 -17.65 10.69
N GLU A 194 3.18 -18.67 10.36
CA GLU A 194 3.35 -19.42 9.12
C GLU A 194 3.14 -18.52 7.89
N PHE A 195 2.22 -17.56 7.98
CA PHE A 195 2.01 -16.56 6.94
C PHE A 195 3.24 -15.67 6.71
N ALA A 196 3.85 -15.15 7.78
CA ALA A 196 5.07 -14.35 7.69
C ALA A 196 6.24 -15.15 7.11
N ASP A 197 6.40 -16.42 7.50
CA ASP A 197 7.46 -17.29 6.98
C ASP A 197 7.26 -17.61 5.49
N LYS A 198 6.02 -17.87 5.06
CA LYS A 198 5.68 -18.03 3.63
C LYS A 198 6.00 -16.76 2.84
N LEU A 199 5.63 -15.58 3.36
CA LEU A 199 5.97 -14.29 2.73
C LEU A 199 7.48 -14.06 2.65
N TYR A 200 8.23 -14.42 3.70
CA TYR A 200 9.69 -14.30 3.71
C TYR A 200 10.35 -15.25 2.70
N ARG A 201 9.90 -16.49 2.58
CA ARG A 201 10.38 -17.42 1.53
C ARG A 201 10.13 -16.88 0.12
N MET A 202 8.98 -16.21 -0.09
CA MET A 202 8.69 -15.53 -1.35
C MET A 202 9.61 -14.31 -1.59
N LEU A 203 10.13 -13.66 -0.54
CA LEU A 203 11.14 -12.60 -0.65
C LEU A 203 12.53 -13.14 -1.00
N GLU A 204 12.92 -14.29 -0.44
CA GLU A 204 14.22 -14.91 -0.67
C GLU A 204 14.33 -15.62 -2.04
N SER A 205 13.19 -15.93 -2.66
CA SER A 205 13.13 -16.54 -3.99
C SER A 205 14.06 -15.84 -5.00
N LYS A 206 14.86 -16.63 -5.72
CA LYS A 206 15.81 -16.17 -6.74
C LYS A 206 15.13 -15.62 -8.01
N LYS A 207 13.80 -15.63 -8.09
CA LYS A 207 13.08 -15.09 -9.24
C LYS A 207 13.29 -13.57 -9.31
N ILE A 208 13.53 -13.07 -10.53
CA ILE A 208 13.71 -11.63 -10.79
C ILE A 208 12.33 -10.99 -10.73
N ASP A 209 11.92 -10.60 -9.52
CA ASP A 209 10.71 -9.83 -9.31
C ASP A 209 10.98 -8.33 -9.50
N LYS A 210 9.96 -7.62 -10.01
CA LYS A 210 10.00 -6.15 -10.09
C LYS A 210 10.21 -5.57 -8.70
N TYR A 211 11.02 -4.51 -8.61
CA TYR A 211 11.35 -3.86 -7.33
C TYR A 211 10.11 -3.47 -6.50
N GLU A 212 9.05 -2.99 -7.16
CA GLU A 212 7.82 -2.58 -6.50
C GLU A 212 7.11 -3.75 -5.79
N LEU A 213 7.10 -4.93 -6.42
CA LEU A 213 6.53 -6.14 -5.83
C LEU A 213 7.30 -6.56 -4.58
N ARG A 214 8.62 -6.48 -4.66
CA ARG A 214 9.50 -6.76 -3.52
C ARG A 214 9.25 -5.79 -2.37
N LEU A 215 9.07 -4.50 -2.67
CA LEU A 215 8.75 -3.49 -1.67
C LEU A 215 7.41 -3.77 -0.98
N PHE A 216 6.37 -4.17 -1.73
CA PHE A 216 5.08 -4.58 -1.13
C PHE A 216 5.20 -5.79 -0.21
N ARG A 217 5.99 -6.80 -0.61
CA ARG A 217 6.24 -7.98 0.24
C ARG A 217 6.99 -7.62 1.53
N ILE A 218 8.00 -6.74 1.45
CA ILE A 218 8.73 -6.23 2.63
C ILE A 218 7.76 -5.48 3.56
N ALA A 219 6.94 -4.59 3.00
CA ALA A 219 5.98 -3.79 3.76
C ALA A 219 4.97 -4.68 4.51
N LEU A 220 4.42 -5.69 3.83
CA LEU A 220 3.45 -6.60 4.44
C LEU A 220 4.10 -7.44 5.53
N CYS A 221 5.29 -7.99 5.26
CA CYS A 221 6.05 -8.78 6.22
C CYS A 221 6.34 -7.97 7.50
N ALA A 222 6.86 -6.75 7.36
CA ALA A 222 7.11 -5.85 8.48
C ALA A 222 5.85 -5.55 9.31
N ARG A 223 4.71 -5.31 8.65
CA ARG A 223 3.45 -5.02 9.31
C ARG A 223 2.92 -6.22 10.10
N VAL A 224 2.99 -7.42 9.53
CA VAL A 224 2.58 -8.66 10.20
C VAL A 224 3.48 -8.95 11.41
N ILE A 225 4.80 -8.82 11.26
CA ILE A 225 5.78 -9.00 12.35
C ILE A 225 5.49 -8.01 13.49
N GLY A 226 5.31 -6.72 13.17
CA GLY A 226 5.08 -5.69 14.17
C GLY A 226 3.79 -5.85 14.97
N VAL A 227 2.69 -6.24 14.29
CA VAL A 227 1.36 -6.40 14.89
C VAL A 227 1.28 -7.67 15.74
N HIS A 228 1.77 -8.80 15.23
CA HIS A 228 1.68 -10.09 15.92
C HIS A 228 2.89 -10.43 16.78
N ARG A 229 3.88 -9.52 16.87
CA ARG A 229 5.11 -9.68 17.67
C ARG A 229 5.88 -10.97 17.33
N LEU A 230 6.12 -11.19 16.03
CA LEU A 230 6.72 -12.44 15.50
C LEU A 230 8.25 -12.45 15.54
N HIS A 231 8.84 -13.65 15.65
CA HIS A 231 10.29 -13.83 15.77
C HIS A 231 10.97 -14.18 14.43
N THR A 232 10.71 -13.41 13.36
CA THR A 232 11.32 -13.66 12.04
C THR A 232 12.69 -12.98 11.91
N LEU A 233 13.72 -13.52 12.58
CA LEU A 233 15.05 -12.87 12.65
C LEU A 233 15.74 -12.69 11.29
N SER A 234 15.54 -13.64 10.37
CA SER A 234 16.10 -13.58 9.01
C SER A 234 15.65 -12.34 8.22
N PHE A 235 14.50 -11.76 8.58
CA PHE A 235 14.00 -10.53 7.97
C PHE A 235 14.95 -9.34 8.21
N TYR A 236 15.50 -9.20 9.41
CA TYR A 236 16.45 -8.12 9.73
C TYR A 236 17.75 -8.28 8.93
N SER A 237 18.25 -9.51 8.82
CA SER A 237 19.41 -9.82 7.99
C SER A 237 19.18 -9.47 6.52
N TYR A 238 17.97 -9.74 6.01
CA TYR A 238 17.56 -9.39 4.66
C TYR A 238 17.56 -7.88 4.43
N LEU A 239 17.10 -7.09 5.42
CA LEU A 239 17.03 -5.64 5.34
C LEU A 239 18.39 -4.95 5.22
N HIS A 240 19.47 -5.49 5.82
CA HIS A 240 20.81 -4.87 5.75
C HIS A 240 21.27 -4.55 4.33
N ARG A 241 20.88 -5.37 3.34
CA ARG A 241 21.22 -5.17 1.92
C ARG A 241 20.59 -3.92 1.29
N TYR A 242 19.52 -3.41 1.89
CA TYR A 242 18.76 -2.27 1.40
C TYR A 242 19.01 -0.98 2.19
N LEU A 243 19.75 -1.06 3.31
CA LEU A 243 20.06 0.07 4.18
C LEU A 243 21.23 0.90 3.64
N GLN A 244 21.07 1.44 2.44
CA GLN A 244 22.03 2.34 1.80
C GLN A 244 21.34 3.66 1.39
N PRO A 245 21.94 4.84 1.61
CA PRO A 245 21.31 6.12 1.27
C PRO A 245 20.93 6.29 -0.20
N LYS A 246 21.69 5.64 -1.11
CA LYS A 246 21.45 5.68 -2.57
C LYS A 246 20.30 4.78 -3.02
N GLN A 247 19.78 3.94 -2.13
CA GLN A 247 18.74 2.98 -2.48
C GLN A 247 17.42 3.69 -2.77
N ARG A 248 16.70 3.21 -3.80
CA ARG A 248 15.37 3.73 -4.16
C ARG A 248 14.38 3.48 -3.02
N ASP A 249 13.53 4.46 -2.68
CA ASP A 249 12.48 4.32 -1.65
C ASP A 249 13.01 3.93 -0.25
N VAL A 250 14.26 4.26 0.08
CA VAL A 250 14.90 3.82 1.33
C VAL A 250 14.21 4.32 2.59
N THR A 251 13.55 5.48 2.52
CA THR A 251 12.73 6.02 3.62
C THR A 251 11.59 5.07 4.00
N ARG A 252 10.95 4.43 3.01
CA ARG A 252 9.91 3.42 3.26
C ARG A 252 10.50 2.16 3.89
N ILE A 253 11.67 1.73 3.43
CA ILE A 253 12.35 0.55 3.99
C ILE A 253 12.72 0.78 5.45
N LEU A 254 13.23 1.96 5.80
CA LEU A 254 13.52 2.34 7.19
C LEU A 254 12.26 2.39 8.05
N LEU A 255 11.14 2.88 7.51
CA LEU A 255 9.86 2.85 8.20
C LEU A 255 9.39 1.42 8.48
N TYR A 256 9.50 0.52 7.49
CA TYR A 256 9.17 -0.89 7.67
C TYR A 256 10.10 -1.59 8.68
N ALA A 257 11.38 -1.23 8.70
CA ALA A 257 12.32 -1.72 9.70
C ALA A 257 11.90 -1.30 11.11
N ALA A 258 11.55 -0.04 11.32
CA ALA A 258 11.06 0.46 12.62
C ALA A 258 9.75 -0.23 13.03
N GLN A 259 8.83 -0.45 12.10
CA GLN A 259 7.56 -1.12 12.35
C GLN A 259 7.72 -2.60 12.75
N ALA A 260 8.69 -3.29 12.17
CA ALA A 260 8.98 -4.68 12.51
C ALA A 260 9.64 -4.81 13.90
N CYS A 261 10.41 -3.80 14.33
CA CYS A 261 11.06 -3.81 15.64
C CYS A 261 10.02 -3.75 16.78
N HIS A 262 10.10 -4.69 17.71
CA HIS A 262 9.23 -4.77 18.87
C HIS A 262 9.92 -5.42 20.07
N GLU A 263 9.34 -5.28 21.27
CA GLU A 263 9.91 -5.74 22.54
C GLU A 263 10.39 -7.20 22.56
N MET A 264 9.69 -8.10 21.87
CA MET A 264 10.06 -9.53 21.80
C MET A 264 11.26 -9.85 20.89
N VAL A 265 11.79 -8.89 20.11
CA VAL A 265 12.98 -9.13 19.27
C VAL A 265 14.24 -9.08 20.14
N PRO A 266 15.20 -10.02 19.98
CA PRO A 266 16.47 -9.96 20.69
C PRO A 266 17.19 -8.62 20.46
N PRO A 267 17.68 -7.98 21.54
CA PRO A 267 18.30 -6.66 21.45
C PRO A 267 19.54 -6.65 20.54
N ASP A 268 20.32 -7.73 20.52
CA ASP A 268 21.51 -7.88 19.67
C ASP A 268 21.20 -7.68 18.17
N THR A 269 20.07 -8.24 17.71
CA THR A 269 19.64 -8.12 16.30
C THR A 269 19.29 -6.66 15.97
N VAL A 270 18.59 -6.00 16.89
CA VAL A 270 18.19 -4.59 16.72
C VAL A 270 19.43 -3.69 16.79
N GLU A 271 20.38 -3.97 17.67
CA GLU A 271 21.65 -3.24 17.76
C GLU A 271 22.41 -3.32 16.42
N GLN A 272 22.56 -4.51 15.84
CA GLN A 272 23.22 -4.68 14.53
C GLN A 272 22.49 -3.90 13.41
N LEU A 273 21.16 -3.88 13.43
CA LEU A 273 20.35 -3.09 12.51
C LEU A 273 20.65 -1.59 12.67
N VAL A 274 20.60 -1.07 13.89
CA VAL A 274 20.85 0.34 14.17
C VAL A 274 22.28 0.72 13.83
N ARG A 275 23.28 -0.10 14.19
CA ARG A 275 24.69 0.12 13.84
C ARG A 275 24.91 0.19 12.33
N THR A 276 24.21 -0.65 11.55
CA THR A 276 24.23 -0.59 10.09
C THR A 276 23.66 0.74 9.57
N ILE A 277 22.53 1.20 10.13
CA ILE A 277 21.92 2.48 9.76
C ILE A 277 22.86 3.65 10.12
N ALA A 278 23.43 3.65 11.33
CA ALA A 278 24.35 4.69 11.78
C ALA A 278 25.58 4.79 10.86
N ASN A 279 26.25 3.67 10.59
CA ASN A 279 27.44 3.62 9.75
C ASN A 279 27.16 4.06 8.30
N ASN A 280 26.01 3.69 7.74
CA ASN A 280 25.69 3.96 6.34
C ASN A 280 25.03 5.32 6.11
N PHE A 281 24.26 5.86 7.06
CA PHE A 281 23.51 7.11 6.91
C PHE A 281 24.11 8.28 7.68
N VAL A 282 24.57 8.06 8.91
CA VAL A 282 25.06 9.10 9.82
C VAL A 282 26.58 9.21 9.70
N SER A 283 27.02 9.65 8.52
CA SER A 283 28.43 9.89 8.20
C SER A 283 28.56 11.24 7.51
N ASP A 284 29.67 11.95 7.74
CA ASP A 284 29.95 13.27 7.15
C ASP A 284 30.03 13.25 5.61
N ARG A 285 30.15 12.05 5.02
CA ARG A 285 30.16 11.87 3.55
C ARG A 285 28.77 11.93 2.92
N ASN A 286 27.71 11.78 3.72
CA ASN A 286 26.34 11.73 3.24
C ASN A 286 25.68 13.11 3.25
N SER A 287 24.58 13.24 2.50
CA SER A 287 23.81 14.48 2.51
C SER A 287 23.13 14.70 3.87
N PRO A 288 22.96 15.96 4.32
CA PRO A 288 22.25 16.26 5.56
C PRO A 288 20.82 15.70 5.64
N GLU A 289 20.15 15.53 4.50
CA GLU A 289 18.83 14.90 4.40
C GLU A 289 18.90 13.42 4.75
N ALA A 290 19.89 12.69 4.20
CA ALA A 290 20.10 11.28 4.50
C ALA A 290 20.45 11.06 5.98
N MET A 291 21.28 11.93 6.56
CA MET A 291 21.60 11.91 7.99
C MET A 291 20.35 12.14 8.85
N THR A 292 19.51 13.12 8.48
CA THR A 292 18.26 13.42 9.18
C THR A 292 17.31 12.22 9.17
N VAL A 293 17.15 11.58 8.00
CA VAL A 293 16.33 10.37 7.85
C VAL A 293 16.90 9.23 8.70
N GLY A 294 18.21 9.03 8.70
CA GLY A 294 18.89 8.00 9.49
C GLY A 294 18.64 8.18 10.99
N ILE A 295 18.90 9.37 11.55
CA ILE A 295 18.72 9.64 12.99
C ILE A 295 17.25 9.49 13.39
N ASN A 296 16.31 9.96 12.57
CA ASN A 296 14.88 9.81 12.85
C ASN A 296 14.44 8.35 12.81
N ALA A 297 14.94 7.55 11.87
CA ALA A 297 14.65 6.12 11.80
C ALA A 297 15.19 5.37 13.02
N ILE A 298 16.42 5.68 13.45
CA ILE A 298 17.03 5.13 14.67
C ILE A 298 16.19 5.48 15.90
N ARG A 299 15.75 6.73 16.02
CA ARG A 299 14.87 7.17 17.11
C ARG A 299 13.57 6.36 17.15
N GLU A 300 12.96 6.11 15.99
CA GLU A 300 11.72 5.35 15.91
C GLU A 300 11.92 3.87 16.29
N ILE A 301 13.03 3.25 15.86
CA ILE A 301 13.42 1.89 16.27
C ILE A 301 13.60 1.83 17.79
N PHE A 302 14.30 2.79 18.39
CA PHE A 302 14.51 2.84 19.83
C PHE A 302 13.25 3.18 20.63
N ALA A 303 12.27 3.87 20.04
CA ALA A 303 10.98 4.08 20.69
C ALA A 303 10.23 2.75 20.89
N ASN A 304 10.41 1.79 19.97
CA ASN A 304 9.84 0.45 20.07
C ASN A 304 10.72 -0.52 20.89
N CYS A 305 12.05 -0.37 20.82
CA CYS A 305 13.03 -1.27 21.43
C CYS A 305 14.13 -0.47 22.16
N PRO A 306 13.85 0.06 23.36
CA PRO A 306 14.79 0.92 24.07
C PRO A 306 16.04 0.19 24.58
N PHE A 307 15.93 -1.11 24.88
CA PHE A 307 17.00 -1.92 25.44
C PHE A 307 18.13 -2.23 24.46
N ALA A 308 17.91 -2.04 23.16
CA ALA A 308 18.93 -2.25 22.13
C ALA A 308 19.95 -1.08 22.03
N ALA A 309 19.78 -0.02 22.83
CA ALA A 309 20.62 1.16 22.75
C ALA A 309 21.89 1.03 23.60
N THR A 310 23.04 0.99 22.94
CA THR A 310 24.35 1.04 23.59
C THR A 310 24.76 2.47 23.94
N GLU A 311 25.47 2.65 25.05
CA GLU A 311 25.96 3.96 25.48
C GLU A 311 26.90 4.63 24.46
N GLU A 312 27.77 3.85 23.80
CA GLU A 312 28.70 4.36 22.79
C GLU A 312 27.95 5.01 21.62
N LEU A 313 27.03 4.26 21.00
CA LEU A 313 26.25 4.73 19.87
C LEU A 313 25.38 5.95 20.21
N LEU A 314 24.81 6.00 21.41
CA LEU A 314 24.01 7.14 21.85
C LEU A 314 24.85 8.41 22.03
N ARG A 315 26.08 8.28 22.53
CA ARG A 315 27.01 9.41 22.66
C ARG A 315 27.40 9.96 21.28
N ASP A 316 27.72 9.07 20.34
CA ASP A 316 28.07 9.45 18.96
C ASP A 316 26.89 10.17 18.27
N LEU A 317 25.67 9.62 18.38
CA LEU A 317 24.48 10.25 17.79
C LEU A 317 24.08 11.56 18.49
N ALA A 318 24.36 11.71 19.79
CA ALA A 318 24.06 12.93 20.54
C ALA A 318 24.99 14.10 20.16
N GLU A 319 26.20 13.83 19.66
CA GLU A 319 27.13 14.87 19.21
C GLU A 319 26.54 15.74 18.08
N TYR A 320 25.70 15.15 17.23
CA TYR A 320 25.02 15.85 16.14
C TYR A 320 24.03 16.94 16.60
N LYS A 321 23.78 17.12 17.91
CA LYS A 321 22.94 18.20 18.45
C LYS A 321 23.45 19.62 18.12
N THR A 322 24.75 19.79 17.89
CA THR A 322 25.40 21.06 17.50
C THR A 322 25.73 21.14 16.01
N TYR A 323 25.25 20.19 15.20
CA TYR A 323 25.53 20.15 13.77
C TYR A 323 25.01 21.38 13.03
N LYS A 324 25.73 21.82 11.98
CA LYS A 324 25.42 23.04 11.21
C LYS A 324 24.00 23.02 10.63
N ASN A 325 23.56 21.86 10.16
CA ASN A 325 22.21 21.71 9.62
C ASN A 325 21.18 21.56 10.74
N LYS A 326 20.18 22.45 10.75
CA LYS A 326 19.11 22.46 11.75
C LYS A 326 18.29 21.16 11.78
N ASN A 327 18.06 20.53 10.63
CA ASN A 327 17.25 19.30 10.57
C ASN A 327 17.95 18.13 11.28
N VAL A 328 19.25 17.97 11.04
CA VAL A 328 20.08 16.96 11.72
C VAL A 328 20.17 17.25 13.22
N SER A 329 20.42 18.51 13.60
CA SER A 329 20.45 18.95 15.00
C SER A 329 19.12 18.70 15.73
N MET A 330 17.99 18.97 15.08
CA MET A 330 16.66 18.72 15.63
C MET A 330 16.38 17.23 15.79
N ALA A 331 16.77 16.39 14.82
CA ALA A 331 16.65 14.93 14.91
C ALA A 331 17.47 14.36 16.08
N ALA A 332 18.73 14.80 16.23
CA ALA A 332 19.58 14.39 17.36
C ALA A 332 19.00 14.83 18.71
N ARG A 333 18.46 16.06 18.80
CA ARG A 333 17.77 16.52 20.02
C ARG A 333 16.51 15.71 20.32
N ALA A 334 15.75 15.31 19.30
CA ALA A 334 14.58 14.47 19.48
C ALA A 334 14.94 13.07 20.02
N LEU A 335 16.06 12.51 19.57
CA LEU A 335 16.62 11.27 20.12
C LEU A 335 17.03 11.43 21.59
N ILE A 336 17.74 12.50 21.93
CA ILE A 336 18.10 12.80 23.34
C ILE A 336 16.85 12.90 24.21
N THR A 337 15.79 13.57 23.75
CA THR A 337 14.54 13.70 24.50
C THR A 337 13.86 12.34 24.75
N LEU A 338 13.90 11.42 23.79
CA LEU A 338 13.38 10.06 23.98
C LEU A 338 14.13 9.32 25.10
N PHE A 339 15.46 9.37 25.09
CA PHE A 339 16.26 8.69 26.12
C PHE A 339 16.22 9.37 27.49
N ARG A 340 15.86 10.66 27.57
CA ARG A 340 15.52 11.28 28.85
C ARG A 340 14.27 10.70 29.50
N SER A 341 13.28 10.25 28.73
CA SER A 341 12.08 9.61 29.30
C SER A 341 12.24 8.13 29.53
N VAL A 342 13.08 7.45 28.74
CA VAL A 342 13.26 6.00 28.81
C VAL A 342 14.35 5.59 29.80
N ASN A 343 15.58 6.09 29.61
CA ASN A 343 16.71 5.76 30.46
C ASN A 343 17.79 6.87 30.40
N PRO A 344 17.75 7.85 31.33
CA PRO A 344 18.71 8.95 31.37
C PRO A 344 20.16 8.52 31.61
N ARG A 345 20.39 7.32 32.17
CA ARG A 345 21.75 6.87 32.55
C ARG A 345 22.62 6.63 31.32
N LEU A 346 22.04 6.18 30.21
CA LEU A 346 22.73 5.95 28.93
C LEU A 346 23.20 7.25 28.26
N LEU A 347 22.63 8.39 28.65
CA LEU A 347 23.06 9.69 28.15
C LEU A 347 24.22 10.25 28.99
N ALA A 348 25.11 10.98 28.32
CA ALA A 348 26.16 11.75 28.99
C ALA A 348 25.55 12.74 30.00
N ARG A 349 26.24 13.01 31.10
CA ARG A 349 25.76 13.88 32.19
C ARG A 349 25.25 15.25 31.72
N LYS A 350 25.87 15.82 30.67
CA LYS A 350 25.49 17.10 30.05
C LYS A 350 24.11 17.06 29.37
N ASP A 351 23.68 15.88 28.94
CA ASP A 351 22.48 15.68 28.12
C ASP A 351 21.28 15.13 28.90
N ARG A 352 21.46 14.76 30.17
CA ARG A 352 20.40 14.25 31.06
C ARG A 352 19.29 15.27 31.36
N GLY A 353 19.56 16.56 31.16
CA GLY A 353 18.62 17.62 31.53
C GLY A 353 18.64 17.91 33.03
N ARG A 354 17.72 18.75 33.49
CA ARG A 354 17.55 19.03 34.92
C ARG A 354 16.85 17.83 35.56
N PRO A 355 17.36 17.26 36.67
CA PRO A 355 16.67 16.15 37.34
C PRO A 355 15.26 16.62 37.71
N THR A 356 14.27 15.82 37.34
CA THR A 356 12.93 15.90 37.92
C THR A 356 13.00 15.21 39.29
N ASP A 357 12.44 15.84 40.33
CA ASP A 357 12.61 15.54 41.77
C ASP A 357 12.09 14.15 42.24
N GLY A 358 12.32 13.06 41.49
CA GLY A 358 11.88 11.70 41.83
C GLY A 358 12.79 10.57 41.34
N ASP A 359 13.95 10.88 40.73
CA ASP A 359 14.87 9.85 40.20
C ASP A 359 15.88 9.32 41.24
N ASP A 360 15.90 9.88 42.45
CA ASP A 360 16.84 9.51 43.52
C ASP A 360 16.29 8.41 44.47
N GLU A 361 15.05 7.93 44.32
CA GLU A 361 14.41 7.00 45.27
C GLU A 361 14.35 5.51 44.84
N LYS A 362 15.03 5.13 43.75
CA LYS A 362 15.14 3.70 43.38
C LYS A 362 16.60 3.30 43.24
N GLU A 363 17.23 3.11 44.40
CA GLU A 363 18.48 2.38 44.57
C GLU A 363 18.31 0.88 44.31
#